data_AF-A0A920UNE9-F1
#
_entry.id   AF-A0A920UNE9-F1
#
_cell.length_a   1.000
_cell.length_b   1.000
_cell.length_c   1.000
_cell.angle_alpha   90.00
_cell.angle_beta   90.00
_cell.angle_gamma   90.00
#
_symmetry.space_group_name_H-M   'P 1'
#
loop_
_entity.id
_entity.type
_entity.pdbx_description
1 polymer ?
#
loop_
_entity_poly.entity_id
_entity_poly.type
_entity_poly.pdbx_seq_one_letter_code
_entity_poly.pdbx_strand_id
1 'polypeptide(L)'
;MHADDYDDTQLAVQKDRVYGLLTHPTAPCLPAALAVSEKHDQSGQELISAYNLGLEVETKISEAMSPRHYQHGFHSTATCGVFASTSAVAKLYGLDSDTTTRALAIAGSQAAGLRENFGTMTKPFHAGRAAEAGVIAADLAQAGWTATDKILESPRGFFQAHGGGYELDALHGKLGNPWTFMDPGVSIKPHPSGSLTHPGMTKMLELVLEHDIQPGDVEKVDVGTNHNMPNALIHHRPTDELQANFLHGILHGDIVTGAPRRTARIYR
;
A
#
# COMPACT_ATOMS: atom_id res chain seq x y z
N MET A 1 3.58 6.96 -9.97
CA MET A 1 4.13 6.46 -8.69
C MET A 1 3.90 4.97 -8.52
N HIS A 2 2.66 4.47 -8.56
CA HIS A 2 2.33 3.07 -8.25
C HIS A 2 2.34 2.09 -9.46
N ALA A 3 2.74 2.56 -10.65
CA ALA A 3 2.61 1.84 -11.93
C ALA A 3 3.40 0.52 -11.94
N ASP A 4 4.68 0.60 -11.57
CA ASP A 4 5.61 -0.53 -11.61
C ASP A 4 5.65 -1.32 -10.30
N ASP A 5 4.75 -0.99 -9.36
CA ASP A 5 4.74 -1.55 -8.01
C ASP A 5 6.10 -1.42 -7.28
N TYR A 6 6.83 -0.33 -7.53
CA TYR A 6 8.17 -0.08 -6.96
C TYR A 6 8.20 0.97 -5.84
N ASP A 7 7.04 1.53 -5.55
CA ASP A 7 6.82 2.45 -4.44
C ASP A 7 6.86 1.75 -3.08
N ASP A 8 6.86 2.55 -2.02
CA ASP A 8 7.01 2.06 -0.65
C ASP A 8 5.82 1.22 -0.17
N THR A 9 6.02 0.50 0.93
CA THR A 9 4.93 -0.22 1.62
C THR A 9 5.01 -0.01 3.13
N GLN A 10 3.85 0.11 3.78
CA GLN A 10 3.78 0.14 5.24
C GLN A 10 4.29 -1.18 5.85
N LEU A 11 5.06 -1.07 6.94
CA LEU A 11 5.51 -2.23 7.71
C LEU A 11 4.44 -2.68 8.72
N ALA A 12 4.32 -3.98 8.91
CA ALA A 12 3.42 -4.56 9.91
C ALA A 12 3.96 -4.34 11.33
N VAL A 13 3.18 -3.68 12.18
CA VAL A 13 3.51 -3.51 13.61
C VAL A 13 2.88 -4.57 14.53
N GLN A 14 1.90 -5.35 14.04
CA GLN A 14 1.19 -6.38 14.80
C GLN A 14 1.35 -7.77 14.18
N LYS A 15 1.41 -8.82 15.01
CA LYS A 15 1.72 -10.20 14.60
C LYS A 15 0.60 -10.89 13.82
N ASP A 16 -0.65 -10.53 14.08
CA ASP A 16 -1.84 -11.04 13.38
C ASP A 16 -2.05 -10.36 12.02
N ARG A 17 -1.35 -9.24 11.80
CA ARG A 17 -1.27 -8.52 10.53
C ARG A 17 0.00 -8.92 9.79
N VAL A 18 0.23 -10.22 9.59
CA VAL A 18 1.38 -10.68 8.81
C VAL A 18 1.27 -10.04 7.42
N TYR A 19 2.22 -9.13 7.13
CA TYR A 19 2.32 -8.24 5.95
C TYR A 19 1.60 -6.87 6.03
N GLY A 20 0.96 -6.52 7.14
CA GLY A 20 0.18 -5.28 7.26
C GLY A 20 -1.03 -5.35 6.34
N LEU A 21 -1.93 -4.38 6.36
CA LEU A 21 -2.95 -4.30 5.31
C LEU A 21 -2.33 -3.92 3.93
N LEU A 22 -1.00 -3.97 3.80
CA LEU A 22 -0.20 -3.68 2.60
C LEU A 22 -0.65 -2.38 1.92
N THR A 23 -0.62 -1.27 2.68
CA THR A 23 -0.75 0.05 2.07
C THR A 23 0.55 0.45 1.41
N HIS A 24 0.43 1.29 0.38
CA HIS A 24 1.52 2.02 -0.23
C HIS A 24 1.34 3.50 0.10
N PRO A 25 1.75 3.94 1.29
CA PRO A 25 1.23 5.18 1.89
C PRO A 25 1.73 6.45 1.20
N THR A 26 2.85 6.38 0.48
CA THR A 26 3.33 7.54 -0.28
C THR A 26 2.54 7.76 -1.57
N ALA A 27 2.07 6.69 -2.21
CA ALA A 27 1.43 6.73 -3.53
C ALA A 27 0.15 7.58 -3.63
N PRO A 28 -0.77 7.57 -2.65
CA PRO A 28 -1.92 8.46 -2.67
C PRO A 28 -1.60 9.84 -2.07
N CYS A 29 -0.70 9.91 -1.08
CA CYS A 29 -0.44 11.12 -0.30
C CYS A 29 0.39 12.16 -1.08
N LEU A 30 1.58 11.76 -1.54
CA LEU A 30 2.56 12.68 -2.08
C LEU A 30 2.09 13.36 -3.38
N PRO A 31 1.46 12.67 -4.36
CA PRO A 31 0.96 13.34 -5.56
C PRO A 31 -0.12 14.39 -5.27
N ALA A 32 -1.03 14.13 -4.32
CA ALA A 32 -2.05 15.10 -3.92
C ALA A 32 -1.42 16.32 -3.25
N ALA A 33 -0.49 16.09 -2.32
CA ALA A 33 0.22 17.17 -1.64
C ALA A 33 1.06 18.01 -2.61
N LEU A 34 1.80 17.37 -3.52
CA LEU A 34 2.58 18.05 -4.56
C LEU A 34 1.71 18.94 -5.44
N ALA A 35 0.62 18.40 -6.00
CA ALA A 35 -0.25 19.14 -6.90
C ALA A 35 -0.87 20.37 -6.21
N VAL A 36 -1.28 20.24 -4.95
CA VAL A 36 -1.84 21.37 -4.18
C VAL A 36 -0.74 22.35 -3.79
N SER A 37 0.43 21.88 -3.35
CA SER A 37 1.56 22.75 -3.01
C SER A 37 2.02 23.58 -4.21
N GLU A 38 2.14 22.97 -5.39
CA GLU A 38 2.50 23.67 -6.64
C GLU A 38 1.45 24.71 -7.02
N LYS A 39 0.16 24.37 -6.94
CA LYS A 39 -0.94 25.28 -7.28
C LYS A 39 -1.03 26.49 -6.35
N HIS A 40 -0.60 26.35 -5.09
CA HIS A 40 -0.74 27.36 -4.04
C HIS A 40 0.60 27.94 -3.57
N ASP A 41 1.67 27.78 -4.36
CA ASP A 41 3.02 28.28 -4.08
C ASP A 41 3.53 27.96 -2.66
N GLN A 42 3.22 26.76 -2.17
CA GLN A 42 3.63 26.31 -0.84
C GLN A 42 5.12 25.96 -0.80
N SER A 43 5.75 26.22 0.33
CA SER A 43 7.16 25.88 0.55
C SER A 43 7.38 24.36 0.65
N GLY A 44 8.62 23.93 0.40
CA GLY A 44 9.00 22.52 0.60
C GLY A 44 8.79 22.04 2.04
N GLN A 45 8.91 22.93 3.04
CA GLN A 45 8.63 22.60 4.43
C GLN A 45 7.14 22.32 4.66
N GLU A 46 6.25 23.14 4.09
CA GLU A 46 4.79 22.93 4.16
C GLU A 46 4.39 21.62 3.47
N LEU A 47 4.93 21.37 2.28
CA LEU A 47 4.72 20.12 1.54
C LEU A 47 5.13 18.89 2.37
N ILE A 48 6.36 18.85 2.87
CA ILE A 48 6.87 17.69 3.64
C ILE A 48 6.07 17.51 4.93
N SER A 49 5.67 18.60 5.59
CA SER A 49 4.86 18.55 6.82
C SER A 49 3.46 17.98 6.56
N ALA A 50 2.81 18.39 5.46
CA ALA A 50 1.51 17.88 5.05
C ALA A 50 1.57 16.41 4.62
N TYR A 51 2.58 16.05 3.84
CA TYR A 51 2.84 14.67 3.42
C TYR A 51 3.03 13.74 4.62
N ASN A 52 3.87 14.13 5.59
CA ASN A 52 4.10 13.34 6.81
C ASN A 52 2.81 13.15 7.61
N LEU A 53 1.98 14.20 7.74
CA LEU A 53 0.70 14.09 8.42
C LEU A 53 -0.26 13.15 7.68
N GLY A 54 -0.36 13.26 6.36
CA GLY A 54 -1.23 12.40 5.57
C GLY A 54 -0.84 10.93 5.69
N LEU A 55 0.45 10.63 5.53
CA LEU A 55 0.97 9.28 5.69
C LEU A 55 0.67 8.72 7.08
N GLU A 56 0.89 9.52 8.13
CA GLU A 56 0.58 9.13 9.51
C GLU A 56 -0.91 8.80 9.69
N VAL A 57 -1.81 9.60 9.12
CA VAL A 57 -3.26 9.34 9.24
C VAL A 57 -3.64 8.03 8.57
N GLU A 58 -3.17 7.78 7.34
CA GLU A 58 -3.43 6.51 6.64
C GLU A 58 -2.89 5.32 7.41
N THR A 59 -1.66 5.40 7.93
CA THR A 59 -1.03 4.28 8.62
C THR A 59 -1.76 3.94 9.91
N LYS A 60 -2.23 4.94 10.68
CA LYS A 60 -3.06 4.69 11.88
C LYS A 60 -4.45 4.16 11.56
N ILE A 61 -5.09 4.64 10.49
CA ILE A 61 -6.37 4.08 10.03
C ILE A 61 -6.19 2.62 9.59
N SER A 62 -5.13 2.32 8.84
CA SER A 62 -4.76 0.97 8.42
C SER A 62 -4.45 0.07 9.62
N GLU A 63 -3.67 0.54 10.59
CA GLU A 63 -3.33 -0.20 11.81
C GLU A 63 -4.56 -0.49 12.69
N ALA A 64 -5.57 0.37 12.70
CA ALA A 64 -6.81 0.15 13.44
C ALA A 64 -7.78 -0.78 12.70
N MET A 65 -7.84 -0.72 11.37
CA MET A 65 -8.80 -1.47 10.56
C MET A 65 -8.68 -2.98 10.77
N SER A 66 -9.79 -3.71 10.88
CA SER A 66 -9.75 -5.18 10.99
C SER A 66 -9.01 -5.84 9.81
N PRO A 67 -8.16 -6.88 10.03
CA PRO A 67 -7.50 -7.65 8.97
C PRO A 67 -8.45 -8.22 7.91
N ARG A 68 -9.71 -8.46 8.30
CA ARG A 68 -10.79 -8.89 7.41
C ARG A 68 -10.90 -7.99 6.17
N HIS A 69 -10.66 -6.69 6.32
CA HIS A 69 -10.73 -5.70 5.24
C HIS A 69 -9.94 -6.14 4.00
N TYR A 70 -8.65 -6.39 4.17
CA TYR A 70 -7.77 -6.80 3.09
C TYR A 70 -8.03 -8.25 2.66
N GLN A 71 -8.28 -9.14 3.63
CA GLN A 71 -8.58 -10.56 3.38
C GLN A 71 -9.82 -10.75 2.52
N HIS A 72 -10.82 -9.87 2.64
CA HIS A 72 -12.08 -9.94 1.90
C HIS A 72 -12.05 -9.18 0.57
N GLY A 73 -10.88 -8.69 0.15
CA GLY A 73 -10.66 -8.24 -1.22
C GLY A 73 -10.58 -6.73 -1.40
N PHE A 74 -10.59 -5.92 -0.33
CA PHE A 74 -10.31 -4.49 -0.48
C PHE A 74 -8.82 -4.21 -0.59
N HIS A 75 -8.47 -3.25 -1.45
CA HIS A 75 -7.11 -2.76 -1.61
C HIS A 75 -6.87 -1.55 -0.70
N SER A 76 -6.10 -1.74 0.38
CA SER A 76 -5.95 -0.72 1.43
C SER A 76 -5.25 0.55 1.00
N THR A 77 -4.31 0.48 0.04
CA THR A 77 -3.75 1.68 -0.62
C THR A 77 -4.82 2.61 -1.20
N ALA A 78 -5.96 2.05 -1.62
CA ALA A 78 -7.06 2.81 -2.18
C ALA A 78 -8.01 3.31 -1.08
N THR A 79 -8.47 2.39 -0.25
CA THR A 79 -9.53 2.65 0.75
C THR A 79 -9.01 3.43 1.95
N CYS A 80 -7.78 3.19 2.40
CA CYS A 80 -7.12 3.96 3.47
C CYS A 80 -6.38 5.18 2.91
N GLY A 81 -5.77 5.05 1.72
CA GLY A 81 -5.00 6.12 1.08
C GLY A 81 -5.77 7.40 0.79
N VAL A 82 -7.09 7.32 0.62
CA VAL A 82 -7.92 8.52 0.46
C VAL A 82 -7.88 9.42 1.70
N PHE A 83 -7.67 8.86 2.90
CA PHE A 83 -7.54 9.65 4.12
C PHE A 83 -6.17 10.31 4.23
N ALA A 84 -5.11 9.70 3.67
CA ALA A 84 -3.80 10.33 3.59
C ALA A 84 -3.84 11.59 2.71
N SER A 85 -4.31 11.44 1.47
CA SER A 85 -4.41 12.56 0.53
C SER A 85 -5.31 13.67 1.09
N THR A 86 -6.47 13.33 1.65
CA THR A 86 -7.38 14.31 2.27
C THR A 86 -6.72 15.06 3.42
N SER A 87 -6.03 14.35 4.31
CA SER A 87 -5.39 14.97 5.49
C SER A 87 -4.22 15.89 5.10
N ALA A 88 -3.42 15.48 4.11
CA ALA A 88 -2.36 16.31 3.57
C ALA A 88 -2.92 17.59 2.93
N VAL A 89 -3.94 17.46 2.09
CA VAL A 89 -4.58 18.63 1.44
C VAL A 89 -5.24 19.55 2.46
N ALA A 90 -5.96 18.98 3.45
CA ALA A 90 -6.56 19.75 4.53
C ALA A 90 -5.51 20.57 5.32
N LYS A 91 -4.33 19.99 5.55
CA LYS A 91 -3.21 20.67 6.19
C LYS A 91 -2.66 21.82 5.34
N LEU A 92 -2.50 21.62 4.03
CA LEU A 92 -2.02 22.65 3.10
C LEU A 92 -3.03 23.80 2.96
N TYR A 93 -4.33 23.51 2.97
CA TYR A 93 -5.38 24.51 2.96
C TYR A 93 -5.58 25.23 4.30
N GLY A 94 -4.94 24.74 5.38
CA GLY A 94 -5.15 25.29 6.72
C GLY A 94 -6.59 25.14 7.21
N LEU A 95 -7.26 24.03 6.86
CA LEU A 95 -8.64 23.78 7.28
C LEU A 95 -8.73 23.66 8.79
N ASP A 96 -9.81 24.19 9.37
CA ASP A 96 -10.13 23.98 10.78
C ASP A 96 -10.58 22.53 11.06
N SER A 97 -10.78 22.21 12.34
CA SER A 97 -11.17 20.86 12.79
C SER A 97 -12.49 20.39 12.19
N ASP A 98 -13.49 21.26 12.13
CA ASP A 98 -14.83 20.92 11.63
C ASP A 98 -14.80 20.66 10.12
N THR A 99 -14.09 21.49 9.38
CA THR A 99 -13.93 21.35 7.93
C THR A 99 -13.06 20.15 7.57
N THR A 100 -12.01 19.89 8.34
CA THR A 100 -11.20 18.68 8.19
C THR A 100 -12.03 17.42 8.45
N THR A 101 -12.87 17.42 9.49
CA THR A 101 -13.78 16.31 9.79
C THR A 101 -14.75 16.05 8.63
N ARG A 102 -15.34 17.11 8.06
CA ARG A 102 -16.19 16.98 6.86
C ARG A 102 -15.42 16.45 5.65
N ALA A 103 -14.20 16.93 5.42
CA ALA A 103 -13.36 16.45 4.32
C ALA A 103 -13.10 14.94 4.44
N LEU A 104 -12.70 14.47 5.63
CA LEU A 104 -12.51 13.04 5.90
C LEU A 104 -13.81 12.24 5.71
N ALA A 105 -14.97 12.81 6.05
CA ALA A 105 -16.26 12.17 5.83
C ALA A 105 -16.64 12.02 4.36
N ILE A 106 -16.38 13.05 3.55
CA ILE A 106 -16.55 12.99 2.10
C ILE A 106 -15.58 11.97 1.50
N ALA A 107 -14.33 11.98 1.92
CA ALA A 107 -13.29 11.03 1.51
C ALA A 107 -13.66 9.58 1.82
N GLY A 108 -14.16 9.29 3.03
CA GLY A 108 -14.57 7.95 3.43
C GLY A 108 -15.72 7.38 2.60
N SER A 109 -16.56 8.24 2.00
CA SER A 109 -17.61 7.83 1.06
C SER A 109 -17.09 7.55 -0.36
N GLN A 110 -15.85 7.95 -0.66
CA GLN A 110 -15.14 7.69 -1.92
C GLN A 110 -14.11 6.55 -1.81
N ALA A 111 -13.87 6.03 -0.59
CA ALA A 111 -12.94 4.94 -0.34
C ALA A 111 -13.36 3.67 -1.08
N ALA A 112 -12.63 3.28 -2.13
CA ALA A 112 -12.94 2.11 -2.96
C ALA A 112 -11.69 1.53 -3.62
N GLY A 113 -11.73 0.22 -3.92
CA GLY A 113 -10.68 -0.49 -4.66
C GLY A 113 -10.70 -1.98 -4.34
N LEU A 114 -10.71 -2.83 -5.37
CA LEU A 114 -10.81 -4.29 -5.23
C LEU A 114 -9.54 -4.99 -5.71
N ARG A 115 -9.06 -5.93 -4.90
CA ARG A 115 -7.81 -6.68 -5.12
C ARG A 115 -7.85 -7.63 -6.31
N GLU A 116 -9.04 -7.98 -6.80
CA GLU A 116 -9.20 -8.77 -8.04
C GLU A 116 -8.54 -8.07 -9.25
N ASN A 117 -8.33 -6.75 -9.18
CA ASN A 117 -7.62 -6.00 -10.20
C ASN A 117 -6.08 -6.10 -10.12
N PHE A 118 -5.51 -6.88 -9.20
CA PHE A 118 -4.05 -7.05 -9.11
C PHE A 118 -3.53 -7.76 -10.36
N GLY A 119 -2.48 -7.21 -10.96
CA GLY A 119 -1.99 -7.63 -12.28
C GLY A 119 -2.69 -6.96 -13.47
N THR A 120 -3.45 -5.88 -13.24
CA THR A 120 -4.02 -5.03 -14.30
C THR A 120 -3.65 -3.56 -14.09
N MET A 121 -3.87 -2.71 -15.09
CA MET A 121 -3.68 -1.26 -14.98
C MET A 121 -4.61 -0.61 -13.94
N THR A 122 -5.66 -1.31 -13.50
CA THR A 122 -6.57 -0.79 -12.47
C THR A 122 -5.92 -0.75 -11.08
N LYS A 123 -4.92 -1.62 -10.79
CA LYS A 123 -4.17 -1.58 -9.52
C LYS A 123 -3.48 -0.22 -9.30
N PRO A 124 -2.67 0.31 -10.23
CA PRO A 124 -2.09 1.64 -10.06
C PRO A 124 -3.11 2.77 -10.12
N PHE A 125 -4.20 2.61 -10.89
CA PHE A 125 -5.31 3.57 -10.89
C PHE A 125 -5.89 3.78 -9.48
N HIS A 126 -5.96 2.75 -8.64
CA HIS A 126 -6.46 2.88 -7.27
C HIS A 126 -5.73 3.97 -6.46
N ALA A 127 -4.39 4.01 -6.52
CA ALA A 127 -3.60 5.01 -5.80
C ALA A 127 -3.82 6.42 -6.37
N GLY A 128 -3.86 6.54 -7.70
CA GLY A 128 -4.15 7.81 -8.37
C GLY A 128 -5.56 8.34 -8.04
N ARG A 129 -6.56 7.45 -8.02
CA ARG A 129 -7.93 7.80 -7.68
C ARG A 129 -8.07 8.20 -6.20
N ALA A 130 -7.35 7.55 -5.30
CA ALA A 130 -7.29 7.94 -3.89
C ALA A 130 -6.63 9.32 -3.69
N ALA A 131 -5.57 9.63 -4.45
CA ALA A 131 -4.96 10.96 -4.47
C ALA A 131 -5.97 12.04 -4.92
N GLU A 132 -6.62 11.82 -6.06
CA GLU A 132 -7.61 12.73 -6.64
C GLU A 132 -8.82 12.92 -5.70
N ALA A 133 -9.35 11.83 -5.14
CA ALA A 133 -10.51 11.87 -4.26
C ALA A 133 -10.27 12.69 -2.98
N GLY A 134 -9.03 12.72 -2.47
CA GLY A 134 -8.70 13.53 -1.29
C GLY A 134 -8.65 15.03 -1.57
N VAL A 135 -8.13 15.43 -2.74
CA VAL A 135 -8.19 16.83 -3.20
C VAL A 135 -9.65 17.27 -3.35
N ILE A 136 -10.45 16.46 -4.04
CA ILE A 136 -11.89 16.72 -4.21
C ILE A 136 -12.59 16.83 -2.85
N ALA A 137 -12.32 15.93 -1.91
CA ALA A 137 -12.96 15.95 -0.60
C ALA A 137 -12.67 17.23 0.20
N ALA A 138 -11.42 17.69 0.16
CA ALA A 138 -11.02 18.94 0.81
C ALA A 138 -11.63 20.17 0.11
N ASP A 139 -11.64 20.20 -1.22
CA ASP A 139 -12.28 21.28 -2.01
C ASP A 139 -13.78 21.39 -1.69
N LEU A 140 -14.49 20.25 -1.66
CA LEU A 140 -15.91 20.20 -1.34
C LEU A 140 -16.17 20.67 0.10
N ALA A 141 -15.37 20.22 1.07
CA ALA A 141 -15.51 20.65 2.45
C ALA A 141 -15.25 22.16 2.61
N GLN A 142 -14.24 22.71 1.95
CA GLN A 142 -13.95 24.16 1.94
C GLN A 142 -15.10 24.96 1.32
N ALA A 143 -15.79 24.41 0.31
CA ALA A 143 -16.97 25.00 -0.30
C ALA A 143 -18.24 24.88 0.56
N GLY A 144 -18.16 24.29 1.77
CA GLY A 144 -19.30 24.16 2.68
C GLY A 144 -20.18 22.94 2.43
N TRP A 145 -19.69 21.94 1.65
CA TRP A 145 -20.42 20.70 1.44
C TRP A 145 -20.63 19.95 2.77
N THR A 146 -21.86 19.50 3.02
CA THR A 146 -22.23 18.83 4.27
C THR A 146 -21.87 17.35 4.24
N ALA A 147 -21.33 16.83 5.35
CA ALA A 147 -21.09 15.41 5.55
C ALA A 147 -21.27 15.06 7.04
N THR A 148 -21.28 13.76 7.37
CA THR A 148 -21.31 13.30 8.76
C THR A 148 -20.03 13.71 9.50
N ASP A 149 -20.11 13.79 10.82
CA ASP A 149 -18.97 14.05 11.73
C ASP A 149 -18.30 12.77 12.29
N LYS A 150 -18.81 11.58 11.93
CA LYS A 150 -18.45 10.27 12.53
C LYS A 150 -18.27 9.18 11.48
N ILE A 151 -17.56 9.51 10.39
CA ILE A 151 -17.42 8.61 9.24
C ILE A 151 -16.64 7.34 9.58
N LEU A 152 -15.70 7.38 10.52
CA LEU A 152 -14.77 6.25 10.74
C LEU A 152 -15.42 5.16 11.59
N GLU A 153 -15.85 5.52 12.79
CA GLU A 153 -16.14 4.63 13.91
C GLU A 153 -17.63 4.34 14.14
N SER A 154 -18.53 5.03 13.43
CA SER A 154 -19.97 4.80 13.53
C SER A 154 -20.32 3.33 13.22
N PRO A 155 -21.44 2.77 13.74
CA PRO A 155 -21.88 1.41 13.39
C PRO A 155 -22.07 1.16 11.88
N ARG A 156 -22.25 2.22 11.08
CA ARG A 156 -22.31 2.18 9.60
C ARG A 156 -21.13 2.93 8.96
N GLY A 157 -20.10 3.23 9.74
CA GLY A 157 -18.91 3.96 9.33
C GLY A 157 -17.91 3.09 8.58
N PHE A 158 -16.83 3.71 8.12
CA PHE A 158 -15.77 3.15 7.29
C PHE A 158 -15.24 1.83 7.85
N PHE A 159 -14.88 1.78 9.14
CA PHE A 159 -14.30 0.58 9.74
C PHE A 159 -15.27 -0.61 9.73
N GLN A 160 -16.55 -0.36 10.04
CA GLN A 160 -17.55 -1.41 9.97
C GLN A 160 -17.79 -1.84 8.52
N ALA A 161 -18.14 -0.88 7.65
CA ALA A 161 -18.53 -1.17 6.27
C ALA A 161 -17.42 -1.90 5.47
N HIS A 162 -16.16 -1.55 5.70
CA HIS A 162 -15.04 -2.09 4.94
C HIS A 162 -14.29 -3.23 5.63
N GLY A 163 -14.30 -3.29 6.97
CA GLY A 163 -13.50 -4.26 7.73
C GLY A 163 -14.31 -5.13 8.69
N GLY A 164 -15.59 -4.87 8.90
CA GLY A 164 -16.36 -5.54 9.95
C GLY A 164 -16.03 -5.05 11.36
N GLY A 165 -15.21 -4.02 11.52
CA GLY A 165 -14.73 -3.53 12.82
C GLY A 165 -13.31 -2.94 12.79
N TYR A 166 -12.84 -2.53 13.96
CA TYR A 166 -11.52 -1.92 14.17
C TYR A 166 -11.05 -2.09 15.61
N GLU A 167 -9.75 -1.90 15.83
CA GLU A 167 -9.09 -1.88 17.13
C GLU A 167 -8.89 -0.43 17.60
N LEU A 168 -9.67 0.02 18.59
CA LEU A 168 -9.62 1.40 19.06
C LEU A 168 -8.25 1.77 19.64
N ASP A 169 -7.59 0.84 20.35
CA ASP A 169 -6.29 1.06 20.98
C ASP A 169 -5.15 1.25 19.97
N ALA A 170 -5.35 0.83 18.72
CA ALA A 170 -4.41 1.08 17.62
C ALA A 170 -4.56 2.49 17.01
N LEU A 171 -5.65 3.21 17.33
CA LEU A 171 -5.93 4.55 16.82
C LEU A 171 -5.79 5.63 17.92
N HIS A 172 -6.39 5.39 19.08
CA HIS A 172 -6.53 6.39 20.12
C HIS A 172 -5.18 6.76 20.75
N GLY A 173 -4.82 8.04 20.64
CA GLY A 173 -3.56 8.57 21.20
C GLY A 173 -2.30 8.11 20.47
N LYS A 174 -2.43 7.54 19.26
CA LYS A 174 -1.31 7.00 18.48
C LYS A 174 -0.75 7.94 17.42
N LEU A 175 -1.51 8.96 17.01
CA LEU A 175 -1.07 9.92 16.00
C LEU A 175 0.22 10.64 16.44
N GLY A 176 1.31 10.45 15.69
CA GLY A 176 2.61 11.06 15.97
C GLY A 176 3.33 10.49 17.20
N ASN A 177 2.89 9.35 17.74
CA ASN A 177 3.40 8.78 18.99
C ASN A 177 3.69 7.26 18.90
N PRO A 178 4.83 6.85 18.30
CA PRO A 178 5.72 7.66 17.47
C PRO A 178 5.14 7.86 16.06
N TRP A 179 5.73 8.79 15.30
CA TRP A 179 5.48 8.92 13.87
C TRP A 179 5.89 7.64 13.13
N THR A 180 5.07 7.18 12.19
CA THR A 180 5.33 5.97 11.41
C THR A 180 6.68 6.03 10.70
N PHE A 181 7.11 7.18 10.17
CA PHE A 181 8.45 7.29 9.56
C PHE A 181 9.61 7.04 10.52
N MET A 182 9.42 7.34 11.80
CA MET A 182 10.44 7.14 12.83
C MET A 182 10.46 5.69 13.31
N ASP A 183 9.28 5.11 13.52
CA ASP A 183 9.11 3.74 13.99
C ASP A 183 7.72 3.23 13.58
N PRO A 184 7.60 2.16 12.78
CA PRO A 184 8.68 1.26 12.30
C PRO A 184 9.40 1.73 11.02
N GLY A 185 8.97 2.84 10.42
CA GLY A 185 9.36 3.26 9.08
C GLY A 185 8.46 2.71 7.97
N VAL A 186 8.88 2.94 6.73
CA VAL A 186 8.31 2.34 5.52
C VAL A 186 9.34 1.46 4.84
N SER A 187 8.89 0.42 4.16
CA SER A 187 9.77 -0.43 3.36
C SER A 187 9.99 0.18 1.99
N ILE A 188 11.24 0.47 1.64
CA ILE A 188 11.63 0.82 0.28
C ILE A 188 11.95 -0.47 -0.46
N LYS A 189 11.22 -0.72 -1.54
CA LYS A 189 11.33 -1.97 -2.28
C LYS A 189 12.69 -2.07 -2.99
N PRO A 190 13.41 -3.21 -2.89
CA PRO A 190 14.60 -3.47 -3.69
C PRO A 190 14.27 -3.82 -5.15
N HIS A 191 13.07 -4.37 -5.42
CA HIS A 191 12.63 -4.79 -6.74
C HIS A 191 11.24 -4.23 -7.12
N PRO A 192 10.98 -3.91 -8.39
CA PRO A 192 9.69 -3.40 -8.88
C PRO A 192 8.67 -4.53 -9.01
N SER A 193 8.24 -5.08 -7.88
CA SER A 193 7.29 -6.20 -7.80
C SER A 193 6.60 -6.24 -6.43
N GLY A 194 5.61 -7.13 -6.29
CA GLY A 194 4.92 -7.37 -5.02
C GLY A 194 5.92 -7.73 -3.93
N SER A 195 5.88 -7.02 -2.79
CA SER A 195 6.88 -7.12 -1.71
C SER A 195 7.03 -8.53 -1.14
N LEU A 196 5.98 -9.34 -1.27
CA LEU A 196 5.97 -10.73 -0.84
C LEU A 196 6.96 -11.62 -1.60
N THR A 197 7.38 -11.22 -2.80
CA THR A 197 8.36 -11.96 -3.61
C THR A 197 9.80 -11.66 -3.21
N HIS A 198 10.05 -10.52 -2.56
CA HIS A 198 11.39 -9.99 -2.34
C HIS A 198 12.29 -10.91 -1.49
N PRO A 199 11.83 -11.52 -0.38
CA PRO A 199 12.69 -12.44 0.38
C PRO A 199 13.18 -13.63 -0.45
N GLY A 200 12.33 -14.17 -1.33
CA GLY A 200 12.70 -15.24 -2.25
C GLY A 200 13.72 -14.79 -3.28
N MET A 201 13.51 -13.61 -3.87
CA MET A 201 14.44 -13.02 -4.84
C MET A 201 15.81 -12.73 -4.22
N THR A 202 15.84 -12.10 -3.04
CA THR A 202 17.09 -11.85 -2.32
C THR A 202 17.82 -13.16 -2.04
N LYS A 203 17.13 -14.19 -1.53
CA LYS A 203 17.79 -15.45 -1.19
C LYS A 203 18.32 -16.19 -2.41
N MET A 204 17.59 -16.15 -3.51
CA MET A 204 18.05 -16.70 -4.78
C MET A 204 19.29 -15.97 -5.29
N LEU A 205 19.29 -14.63 -5.27
CA LEU A 205 20.45 -13.84 -5.67
C LEU A 205 21.68 -14.16 -4.80
N GLU A 206 21.51 -14.28 -3.49
CA GLU A 206 22.58 -14.72 -2.58
C GLU A 206 23.17 -16.07 -3.00
N LEU A 207 22.33 -17.07 -3.26
CA LEU A 207 22.78 -18.41 -3.66
C LEU A 207 23.49 -18.42 -5.01
N VAL A 208 22.98 -17.66 -5.98
CA VAL A 208 23.60 -17.51 -7.30
C VAL A 208 24.98 -16.90 -7.17
N LEU A 209 25.13 -15.83 -6.39
CA LEU A 209 26.41 -15.15 -6.20
C LEU A 209 27.40 -15.95 -5.35
N GLU A 210 26.93 -16.65 -4.31
CA GLU A 210 27.79 -17.43 -3.42
C GLU A 210 28.35 -18.70 -4.09
N HIS A 211 27.58 -19.30 -5.00
CA HIS A 211 27.90 -20.60 -5.59
C HIS A 211 28.14 -20.57 -7.11
N ASP A 212 28.12 -19.38 -7.73
CA ASP A 212 28.27 -19.18 -9.18
C ASP A 212 27.30 -20.04 -10.00
N ILE A 213 26.06 -20.18 -9.51
CA ILE A 213 25.03 -21.04 -10.09
C ILE A 213 24.66 -20.49 -11.46
N GLN A 214 24.85 -21.30 -12.50
CA GLN A 214 24.41 -20.97 -13.85
C GLN A 214 22.99 -21.50 -14.10
N PRO A 215 22.23 -20.88 -15.02
CA PRO A 215 20.94 -21.39 -15.48
C PRO A 215 20.87 -22.90 -15.76
N GLY A 216 21.91 -23.44 -16.39
CA GLY A 216 21.98 -24.86 -16.78
C GLY A 216 22.15 -25.82 -15.59
N ASP A 217 22.56 -25.31 -14.43
CA ASP A 217 22.81 -26.10 -13.22
C ASP A 217 21.53 -26.37 -12.43
N VAL A 218 20.45 -25.64 -12.71
CA VAL A 218 19.22 -25.66 -11.91
C VAL A 218 18.15 -26.56 -12.54
N GLU A 219 17.90 -27.71 -11.92
CA GLU A 219 16.81 -28.60 -12.32
C GLU A 219 15.44 -28.07 -11.88
N LYS A 220 15.35 -27.54 -10.65
CA LYS A 220 14.12 -27.11 -10.01
C LYS A 220 14.41 -26.12 -8.89
N VAL A 221 13.49 -25.18 -8.66
CA VAL A 221 13.46 -24.33 -7.47
C VAL A 221 12.16 -24.56 -6.70
N ASP A 222 12.26 -24.86 -5.41
CA ASP A 222 11.13 -24.98 -4.50
C ASP A 222 11.08 -23.76 -3.58
N VAL A 223 9.95 -23.06 -3.57
CA VAL A 223 9.74 -21.85 -2.76
C VAL A 223 8.70 -22.15 -1.69
N GLY A 224 9.10 -22.04 -0.42
CA GLY A 224 8.21 -22.18 0.73
C GLY A 224 7.58 -20.83 1.11
N THR A 225 6.26 -20.81 1.30
CA THR A 225 5.52 -19.60 1.70
C THR A 225 4.55 -19.90 2.83
N ASN A 226 4.07 -18.86 3.51
CA ASN A 226 2.94 -19.02 4.42
C ASN A 226 1.61 -19.09 3.64
N HIS A 227 0.52 -19.39 4.36
CA HIS A 227 -0.82 -19.53 3.79
C HIS A 227 -1.42 -18.21 3.26
N ASN A 228 -0.85 -17.05 3.62
CA ASN A 228 -1.36 -15.74 3.21
C ASN A 228 -0.77 -15.29 1.87
N MET A 229 0.43 -15.75 1.51
CA MET A 229 1.10 -15.32 0.28
C MET A 229 0.31 -15.64 -1.01
N PRO A 230 -0.33 -16.82 -1.17
CA PRO A 230 -1.10 -17.15 -2.36
C PRO A 230 -2.31 -16.22 -2.60
N ASN A 231 -2.80 -15.53 -1.55
CA ASN A 231 -3.92 -14.61 -1.69
C ASN A 231 -3.54 -13.31 -2.41
N ALA A 232 -2.26 -12.96 -2.47
CA ALA A 232 -1.76 -11.75 -3.11
C ALA A 232 -0.98 -12.03 -4.40
N LEU A 233 -0.35 -13.20 -4.51
CA LEU A 233 0.34 -13.65 -5.72
C LEU A 233 -0.57 -14.57 -6.56
N ILE A 234 -1.58 -13.95 -7.18
CA ILE A 234 -2.69 -14.66 -7.82
C ILE A 234 -2.37 -15.20 -9.22
N HIS A 235 -1.25 -14.79 -9.83
CA HIS A 235 -0.89 -15.14 -11.20
C HIS A 235 0.19 -16.22 -11.23
N HIS A 236 -0.17 -17.47 -11.53
CA HIS A 236 0.79 -18.58 -11.56
C HIS A 236 1.61 -18.67 -12.86
N ARG A 237 1.09 -18.12 -13.96
CA ARG A 237 1.70 -18.11 -15.30
C ARG A 237 1.42 -16.76 -15.96
N PRO A 238 2.12 -15.69 -15.55
CA PRO A 238 1.88 -14.36 -16.08
C PRO A 238 2.11 -14.35 -17.60
N THR A 239 1.25 -13.60 -18.28
CA THR A 239 1.29 -13.41 -19.74
C THR A 239 1.73 -11.99 -20.13
N ASP A 240 1.85 -11.10 -19.15
CA ASP A 240 2.30 -9.72 -19.29
C ASP A 240 3.10 -9.27 -18.05
N GLU A 241 3.68 -8.07 -18.12
CA GLU A 241 4.50 -7.48 -17.05
C GLU A 241 3.73 -7.19 -15.77
N LEU A 242 2.44 -6.81 -15.88
CA LEU A 242 1.62 -6.45 -14.72
C LEU A 242 1.30 -7.70 -13.90
N GLN A 243 0.97 -8.81 -14.55
CA GLN A 243 0.79 -10.10 -13.91
C GLN A 243 2.10 -10.61 -13.30
N ALA A 244 3.25 -10.37 -13.94
CA ALA A 244 4.55 -10.82 -13.45
C ALA A 244 4.91 -10.23 -12.08
N ASN A 245 4.44 -9.02 -11.77
CA ASN A 245 4.63 -8.39 -10.45
C ASN A 245 3.93 -9.15 -9.30
N PHE A 246 2.96 -10.01 -9.61
CA PHE A 246 2.20 -10.81 -8.64
C PHE A 246 2.32 -12.32 -8.91
N LEU A 247 3.45 -12.72 -9.49
CA LEU A 247 3.81 -14.13 -9.69
C LEU A 247 4.54 -14.69 -8.47
N HIS A 248 4.13 -15.88 -8.03
CA HIS A 248 4.82 -16.63 -6.97
C HIS A 248 6.25 -17.05 -7.36
N GLY A 249 6.47 -17.37 -8.65
CA GLY A 249 7.75 -17.85 -9.19
C GLY A 249 8.64 -16.81 -9.85
N ILE A 250 8.75 -15.56 -9.36
CA ILE A 250 9.68 -14.54 -9.94
C ILE A 250 11.14 -15.05 -10.07
N LEU A 251 11.50 -16.15 -9.41
CA LEU A 251 12.77 -16.84 -9.57
C LEU A 251 13.04 -17.40 -10.99
N HIS A 252 12.07 -17.35 -11.91
CA HIS A 252 12.25 -17.83 -13.29
C HIS A 252 12.80 -16.78 -14.26
N GLY A 253 12.66 -15.47 -13.98
CA GLY A 253 13.03 -14.41 -14.93
C GLY A 253 14.54 -14.36 -15.21
N ASP A 254 15.36 -14.52 -14.17
CA ASP A 254 16.82 -14.40 -14.27
C ASP A 254 17.54 -15.71 -14.65
N ILE A 255 16.84 -16.85 -14.56
CA ILE A 255 17.42 -18.18 -14.88
C ILE A 255 17.11 -18.62 -16.32
N VAL A 256 16.08 -18.11 -16.98
CA VAL A 256 15.66 -18.67 -18.28
C VAL A 256 16.29 -17.92 -19.47
N THR A 257 17.62 -17.96 -19.58
CA THR A 257 18.31 -17.75 -20.86
C THR A 257 19.03 -19.03 -21.30
N GLY A 258 18.22 -20.01 -21.73
CA GLY A 258 18.53 -21.05 -22.73
C GLY A 258 19.75 -21.96 -22.54
N ALA A 259 19.53 -23.19 -22.02
CA ALA A 259 20.31 -24.40 -22.39
C ALA A 259 19.58 -25.70 -21.95
N PRO A 260 19.79 -26.84 -22.65
CA PRO A 260 19.03 -28.07 -22.41
C PRO A 260 19.46 -28.85 -21.16
N ARG A 261 18.45 -29.40 -20.48
CA ARG A 261 18.47 -30.09 -19.17
C ARG A 261 19.51 -31.22 -19.07
N ARG A 262 20.28 -31.25 -17.98
CA ARG A 262 20.90 -32.46 -17.40
C ARG A 262 20.67 -32.47 -15.88
N THR A 263 20.22 -33.62 -15.38
CA THR A 263 19.80 -33.85 -13.98
C THR A 263 20.98 -33.88 -13.01
N ALA A 264 20.92 -33.07 -11.96
CA ALA A 264 21.72 -33.21 -10.75
C ALA A 264 20.88 -32.75 -9.54
N ARG A 265 20.61 -33.68 -8.61
CA ARG A 265 19.86 -33.40 -7.38
C ARG A 265 20.82 -32.89 -6.31
N ILE A 266 20.50 -31.76 -5.68
CA ILE A 266 21.12 -31.36 -4.42
C ILE A 266 20.00 -31.21 -3.38
N TYR A 267 20.00 -32.11 -2.39
CA TYR A 267 19.34 -31.92 -1.11
C TYR A 267 20.39 -31.50 -0.09
N ARG A 268 20.03 -30.62 0.83
CA ARG A 268 20.53 -30.68 2.21
C ARG A 268 19.35 -30.58 3.16
#